data_AF-A0A535DRU3-F1
#
_entry.id   AF-A0A535DRU3-F1
#
_cell.length_a   1.000
_cell.length_b   1.000
_cell.length_c   1.000
_cell.angle_alpha   90.00
_cell.angle_beta   90.00
_cell.angle_gamma   90.00
#
_symmetry.space_group_name_H-M   'P 1'
#
loop_
_entity.id
_entity.type
_entity.pdbx_description
1 polymer ?
#
loop_
_entity_poly.entity_id
_entity_poly.type
_entity_poly.pdbx_seq_one_letter_code
_entity_poly.pdbx_strand_id
1 'polypeptide(L)'
;MLPLVTALVSGAFAVAVALQYLRKRRPPQLAWAIGLSLFTLAAFMGFLARSGGATDVEYRLFYLFGAITNVAWLALGTIYIVAPRFGRAALAVVLALSAVAIYAVFAAPVDIAVAIDTGKGYPDGSLPRILAAIGSGVGSLVLIGGALWSAWVFFRRRNQGRRALANAIIAVGVFIVAAGGTVAFTGASGILELTNLLGVSVMFVGFLLA
;
A
#
# COMPACT_ATOMS: atom_id res chain seq x y z
N MET A 1 13.01 -13.26 -6.88
CA MET A 1 12.24 -13.03 -8.13
C MET A 1 10.82 -12.53 -7.87
N LEU A 2 10.10 -13.03 -6.86
CA LEU A 2 8.74 -12.58 -6.54
C LEU A 2 8.60 -11.04 -6.40
N PRO A 3 9.47 -10.30 -5.69
CA PRO A 3 9.31 -8.85 -5.57
C PRO A 3 9.43 -8.09 -6.89
N LEU A 4 10.23 -8.61 -7.85
CA LEU A 4 10.32 -8.03 -9.19
C LEU A 4 9.01 -8.19 -9.95
N VAL A 5 8.42 -9.39 -9.92
CA VAL A 5 7.10 -9.63 -10.54
C VAL A 5 6.04 -8.75 -9.89
N THR A 6 6.05 -8.64 -8.55
CA THR A 6 5.18 -7.74 -7.80
C THR A 6 5.33 -6.29 -8.23
N ALA A 7 6.58 -5.81 -8.41
CA ALA A 7 6.86 -4.46 -8.90
C ALA A 7 6.32 -4.24 -10.31
N LEU A 8 6.48 -5.21 -11.22
CA LEU A 8 5.96 -5.11 -12.58
C LEU A 8 4.43 -5.08 -12.62
N VAL A 9 3.76 -5.97 -11.87
CA VAL A 9 2.29 -6.00 -11.79
C VAL A 9 1.76 -4.71 -11.16
N SER A 10 2.35 -4.27 -10.04
CA SER A 10 1.95 -3.02 -9.38
C SER A 10 2.24 -1.81 -10.26
N GLY A 11 3.34 -1.80 -11.00
CA GLY A 11 3.71 -0.73 -11.92
C GLY A 11 2.74 -0.61 -13.08
N ALA A 12 2.36 -1.73 -13.68
CA ALA A 12 1.31 -1.76 -14.71
C ALA A 12 -0.03 -1.25 -14.16
N PHE A 13 -0.38 -1.64 -12.94
CA PHE A 13 -1.58 -1.15 -12.27
C PHE A 13 -1.50 0.38 -11.99
N ALA A 14 -0.37 0.86 -11.48
CA ALA A 14 -0.12 2.28 -11.22
C ALA A 14 -0.26 3.11 -12.52
N VAL A 15 0.32 2.64 -13.62
CA VAL A 15 0.21 3.27 -14.94
C VAL A 15 -1.24 3.30 -15.41
N ALA A 16 -1.98 2.20 -15.28
CA ALA A 16 -3.38 2.15 -15.66
C ALA A 16 -4.23 3.17 -14.90
N VAL A 17 -4.01 3.31 -13.59
CA VAL A 17 -4.69 4.31 -12.75
C VAL A 17 -4.24 5.74 -13.09
N ALA A 18 -2.94 5.95 -13.33
CA ALA A 18 -2.40 7.26 -13.72
C ALA A 18 -2.97 7.74 -15.06
N LEU A 19 -3.09 6.85 -16.05
CA LEU A 19 -3.73 7.16 -17.33
C LEU A 19 -5.21 7.52 -17.15
N GLN A 20 -5.93 6.84 -16.24
CA GLN A 20 -7.30 7.24 -15.88
C GLN A 20 -7.34 8.63 -15.23
N TYR A 21 -6.39 8.95 -14.35
CA TYR A 21 -6.26 10.28 -13.78
C TYR A 21 -6.00 11.34 -14.85
N LEU A 22 -5.10 11.11 -15.80
CA LEU A 22 -4.82 12.08 -16.87
C LEU A 22 -6.06 12.41 -17.70
N ARG A 23 -6.94 11.42 -17.92
CA ARG A 23 -8.21 11.57 -18.65
C ARG A 23 -9.31 12.26 -17.84
N LYS A 24 -9.49 11.92 -16.55
CA LYS A 24 -10.65 12.35 -15.74
C LYS A 24 -10.32 13.41 -14.68
N ARG A 25 -9.04 13.57 -14.34
CA ARG A 25 -8.48 14.50 -13.35
C ARG A 25 -9.15 14.45 -11.97
N ARG A 26 -9.62 13.27 -11.52
CA ARG A 26 -10.27 13.15 -10.20
C ARG A 26 -9.24 12.90 -9.10
N PRO A 27 -9.33 13.59 -7.95
CA PRO A 27 -8.40 13.42 -6.82
C PRO A 27 -8.20 11.97 -6.34
N PRO A 28 -9.24 11.09 -6.27
CA PRO A 28 -9.04 9.69 -5.89
C PRO A 28 -8.02 8.96 -6.76
N GLN A 29 -8.06 9.16 -8.07
CA GLN A 29 -7.20 8.45 -9.02
C GLN A 29 -5.74 8.90 -8.86
N LEU A 30 -5.50 10.18 -8.58
CA LEU A 30 -4.14 10.66 -8.30
C LEU A 30 -3.59 10.02 -7.02
N ALA A 31 -4.38 10.03 -5.94
CA ALA A 31 -3.96 9.44 -4.67
C ALA A 31 -3.66 7.93 -4.81
N TRP A 32 -4.51 7.21 -5.54
CA TRP A 32 -4.28 5.79 -5.83
C TRP A 32 -3.08 5.55 -6.74
N ALA A 33 -2.87 6.36 -7.77
CA ALA A 33 -1.69 6.26 -8.63
C ALA A 33 -0.39 6.50 -7.84
N ILE A 34 -0.38 7.48 -6.93
CA ILE A 34 0.75 7.72 -6.02
C ILE A 34 0.98 6.51 -5.13
N GLY A 35 -0.06 6.02 -4.43
CA GLY A 35 0.06 4.84 -3.57
C GLY A 35 0.61 3.61 -4.31
N LEU A 36 0.03 3.26 -5.47
CA LEU A 36 0.52 2.14 -6.28
C LEU A 36 1.95 2.34 -6.79
N SER A 37 2.35 3.57 -7.10
CA SER A 37 3.74 3.88 -7.47
C SER A 37 4.69 3.67 -6.28
N LEU A 38 4.29 4.06 -5.07
CA LEU A 38 5.05 3.81 -3.85
C LEU A 38 5.17 2.30 -3.57
N PHE A 39 4.08 1.53 -3.75
CA PHE A 39 4.13 0.08 -3.65
C PHE A 39 5.09 -0.54 -4.67
N THR A 40 5.06 -0.06 -5.91
CA THR A 40 5.98 -0.49 -6.98
C THR A 40 7.43 -0.24 -6.60
N LEU A 41 7.75 0.97 -6.13
CA LEU A 41 9.08 1.34 -5.66
C LEU A 41 9.52 0.46 -4.48
N ALA A 42 8.64 0.23 -3.50
CA ALA A 42 8.94 -0.65 -2.38
C ALA A 42 9.25 -2.08 -2.84
N ALA A 43 8.40 -2.66 -3.70
CA ALA A 43 8.63 -3.99 -4.25
C ALA A 43 9.94 -4.09 -5.04
N PHE A 44 10.30 -3.05 -5.78
CA PHE A 44 11.57 -2.98 -6.51
C PHE A 44 12.78 -2.86 -5.58
N MET A 45 12.72 -2.03 -4.52
CA MET A 45 13.77 -1.98 -3.49
C MET A 45 13.94 -3.34 -2.80
N GLY A 46 12.84 -4.04 -2.52
CA GLY A 46 12.86 -5.39 -1.96
C GLY A 46 13.45 -6.45 -2.91
N PHE A 47 13.44 -6.20 -4.22
CA PHE A 47 14.16 -7.02 -5.21
C PHE A 47 15.65 -6.70 -5.22
N LEU A 48 16.03 -5.43 -5.23
CA LEU A 48 17.43 -5.00 -5.20
C LEU A 48 18.14 -5.54 -3.96
N ALA A 49 17.53 -5.38 -2.78
CA ALA A 49 18.08 -5.88 -1.51
C ALA A 49 18.35 -7.40 -1.50
N ARG A 50 17.61 -8.18 -2.30
CA ARG A 50 17.81 -9.64 -2.43
C ARG A 50 18.78 -10.05 -3.52
N SER A 51 19.02 -9.19 -4.51
CA SER A 51 19.83 -9.51 -5.69
C SER A 51 21.25 -8.94 -5.62
N GLY A 52 21.44 -7.79 -4.98
CA GLY A 52 22.74 -7.13 -4.83
C GLY A 52 23.32 -7.14 -3.39
N GLY A 53 22.60 -7.73 -2.44
CA GLY A 53 22.88 -7.62 -1.01
C GLY A 53 22.16 -6.40 -0.41
N ALA A 54 21.47 -6.60 0.72
CA ALA A 54 20.63 -5.56 1.28
C ALA A 54 21.47 -4.41 1.83
N THR A 55 21.21 -3.21 1.30
CA THR A 55 21.81 -1.96 1.78
C THR A 55 20.86 -1.22 2.72
N ASP A 56 21.43 -0.30 3.49
CA ASP A 56 20.66 0.59 4.36
C ASP A 56 19.61 1.42 3.58
N VAL A 57 20.00 1.93 2.41
CA VAL A 57 19.12 2.74 1.57
C VAL A 57 17.93 1.93 1.05
N GLU A 58 18.17 0.71 0.55
CA GLU A 58 17.10 -0.14 0.03
C GLU A 58 16.09 -0.51 1.12
N TYR A 59 16.57 -0.87 2.32
CA TYR A 59 15.70 -1.18 3.45
C TYR A 59 14.87 0.05 3.87
N ARG A 60 15.51 1.23 4.00
CA ARG A 60 14.82 2.48 4.35
C ARG A 60 13.74 2.84 3.34
N LEU A 61 14.03 2.76 2.04
CA LEU A 61 13.08 3.08 0.99
C LEU A 61 11.96 2.04 0.90
N PHE A 62 12.27 0.75 1.03
CA PHE A 62 11.28 -0.31 1.14
C PHE A 62 10.31 -0.05 2.31
N TYR A 63 10.85 0.32 3.47
CA TYR A 63 10.07 0.56 4.68
C TYR A 63 9.23 1.84 4.58
N LEU A 64 9.82 2.94 4.12
CA LEU A 64 9.14 4.23 3.93
C LEU A 64 7.98 4.11 2.94
N PHE A 65 8.25 3.55 1.77
CA PHE A 65 7.27 3.47 0.70
C PHE A 65 6.26 2.36 0.95
N GLY A 66 6.70 1.17 1.38
CA GLY A 66 5.83 0.01 1.56
C GLY A 66 5.04 0.04 2.86
N ALA A 67 5.72 0.23 3.99
CA ALA A 67 5.14 0.02 5.32
C ALA A 67 4.47 1.27 5.91
N ILE A 68 4.89 2.48 5.51
CA ILE A 68 4.37 3.72 6.09
C ILE A 68 3.44 4.46 5.12
N THR A 69 3.95 4.88 3.96
CA THR A 69 3.29 5.91 3.15
C THR A 69 2.31 5.34 2.12
N ASN A 70 2.61 4.21 1.48
CA ASN A 70 1.76 3.64 0.42
C ASN A 70 0.29 3.49 0.86
N VAL A 71 0.04 2.76 1.94
CA VAL A 71 -1.33 2.45 2.38
C VAL A 71 -2.10 3.72 2.75
N ALA A 72 -1.41 4.72 3.31
CA ALA A 72 -2.00 6.01 3.64
C ALA A 72 -2.46 6.78 2.38
N TRP A 73 -1.64 6.78 1.31
CA TRP A 73 -2.01 7.37 0.02
C TRP A 73 -3.15 6.63 -0.66
N LEU A 74 -3.16 5.29 -0.61
CA LEU A 74 -4.27 4.50 -1.12
C LEU A 74 -5.58 4.80 -0.35
N ALA A 75 -5.52 4.86 0.98
CA ALA A 75 -6.65 5.18 1.84
C ALA A 75 -7.20 6.58 1.57
N LEU A 76 -6.35 7.57 1.29
CA LEU A 76 -6.76 8.91 0.90
C LEU A 76 -7.68 8.91 -0.32
N GLY A 77 -7.37 8.11 -1.34
CA GLY A 77 -8.21 7.98 -2.52
C GLY A 77 -9.61 7.45 -2.19
N THR A 78 -9.70 6.51 -1.25
CA THR A 78 -10.98 5.98 -0.74
C THR A 78 -11.75 7.02 0.07
N ILE A 79 -11.07 7.82 0.91
CA ILE A 79 -11.68 8.91 1.67
C ILE A 79 -12.30 9.95 0.73
N TYR A 80 -11.63 10.29 -0.37
CA TYR A 80 -12.18 11.22 -1.37
C TYR A 80 -13.49 10.75 -1.98
N ILE A 81 -13.76 9.44 -1.99
CA ILE A 81 -15.00 8.86 -2.53
C ILE A 81 -16.06 8.71 -1.44
N VAL A 82 -15.70 8.09 -0.31
CA VAL A 82 -16.66 7.69 0.73
C VAL A 82 -16.99 8.85 1.67
N ALA A 83 -16.04 9.74 1.94
CA ALA A 83 -16.20 10.86 2.86
C ALA A 83 -15.56 12.14 2.31
N PRO A 84 -16.02 12.66 1.14
CA PRO A 84 -15.38 13.76 0.41
C PRO A 84 -15.20 15.04 1.25
N ARG A 85 -16.09 15.29 2.22
CA ARG A 85 -16.00 16.42 3.16
C ARG A 85 -14.68 16.45 3.97
N PHE A 86 -14.06 15.30 4.19
CA PHE A 86 -12.79 15.19 4.91
C PHE A 86 -11.57 15.13 3.99
N GLY A 87 -11.74 15.14 2.66
CA GLY A 87 -10.66 14.89 1.73
C GLY A 87 -9.46 15.85 1.85
N ARG A 88 -9.70 17.14 2.15
CA ARG A 88 -8.61 18.12 2.36
C ARG A 88 -7.85 17.87 3.66
N ALA A 89 -8.56 17.59 4.75
CA ALA A 89 -7.94 17.27 6.03
C ALA A 89 -7.15 15.96 5.96
N ALA A 90 -7.72 14.93 5.32
CA ALA A 90 -7.04 13.67 5.07
C ALA A 90 -5.76 13.84 4.24
N LEU A 91 -5.80 14.68 3.19
CA LEU A 91 -4.59 15.00 2.41
C LEU A 91 -3.52 15.67 3.27
N ALA A 92 -3.89 16.67 4.09
CA ALA A 92 -2.95 17.35 4.98
C ALA A 92 -2.30 16.36 5.95
N VAL A 93 -3.09 15.43 6.52
CA VAL A 93 -2.58 14.37 7.40
C VAL A 93 -1.64 13.43 6.66
N VAL A 94 -1.98 12.98 5.45
CA VAL A 94 -1.12 12.07 4.66
C VAL A 94 0.19 12.74 4.23
N LEU A 95 0.14 14.04 3.89
CA LEU A 95 1.34 14.82 3.59
C LEU A 95 2.23 14.99 4.83
N ALA A 96 1.63 15.35 5.97
CA ALA A 96 2.36 15.47 7.24
C ALA A 96 2.97 14.12 7.65
N LEU A 97 2.20 13.03 7.57
CA LEU A 97 2.68 11.68 7.81
C LEU A 97 3.85 11.34 6.90
N SER A 98 3.77 11.65 5.60
CA SER A 98 4.83 11.37 4.63
C SER A 98 6.10 12.15 4.96
N ALA A 99 5.99 13.44 5.30
CA ALA A 99 7.14 14.28 5.69
C ALA A 99 7.81 13.78 6.98
N VAL A 100 7.02 13.49 8.02
CA VAL A 100 7.52 12.96 9.29
C VAL A 100 8.13 11.57 9.10
N ALA A 101 7.53 10.73 8.25
CA ALA A 101 8.04 9.40 7.93
C ALA A 101 9.40 9.47 7.24
N ILE A 102 9.60 10.38 6.28
CA ILE A 102 10.91 10.59 5.66
C ILE A 102 11.95 10.90 6.74
N TYR A 103 11.69 11.91 7.59
CA TYR A 103 12.63 12.25 8.66
C TYR A 103 12.89 11.06 9.60
N ALA A 104 11.84 10.42 10.11
CA ALA A 104 11.95 9.31 11.06
C ALA A 104 12.75 8.13 10.49
N VAL A 105 12.46 7.75 9.24
CA VAL A 105 13.10 6.63 8.56
C VAL A 105 14.59 6.90 8.35
N PHE A 106 14.99 8.12 7.99
CA PHE A 106 16.39 8.45 7.70
C PHE A 106 17.19 8.87 8.93
N ALA A 107 16.54 9.37 9.99
CA ALA A 107 17.21 9.75 11.24
C ALA A 107 17.43 8.56 12.19
N ALA A 108 16.61 7.51 12.12
CA ALA A 108 16.73 6.37 13.01
C ALA A 108 17.91 5.44 12.60
N PRO A 109 18.62 4.84 13.58
CA PRO A 109 19.60 3.80 13.30
C PRO A 109 18.89 2.54 12.76
N VAL A 110 19.53 1.88 11.81
CA VAL A 110 19.05 0.64 11.20
C VAL A 110 20.10 -0.43 11.39
N ASP A 111 19.68 -1.58 11.93
CA ASP A 111 20.50 -2.79 11.96
C ASP A 111 20.17 -3.65 10.73
N ILE A 112 21.05 -3.58 9.73
CA ILE A 112 20.85 -4.29 8.47
C ILE A 112 21.04 -5.80 8.62
N ALA A 113 21.89 -6.26 9.53
CA ALA A 113 22.06 -7.69 9.78
C ALA A 113 20.75 -8.29 10.32
N VAL A 114 20.13 -7.62 11.29
CA VAL A 114 18.83 -8.02 11.82
C VAL A 114 17.71 -7.84 10.80
N ALA A 115 17.75 -6.80 9.97
CA ALA A 115 16.77 -6.56 8.90
C ALA A 115 16.72 -7.70 7.89
N ILE A 116 17.88 -8.23 7.50
CA ILE A 116 17.99 -9.34 6.53
C ILE A 116 17.39 -10.62 7.10
N ASP A 117 17.67 -10.92 8.37
CA ASP A 117 17.23 -12.16 9.01
C ASP A 117 15.74 -12.14 9.39
N THR A 118 15.29 -11.03 9.98
CA THR A 118 13.97 -10.95 10.64
C THR A 118 12.99 -10.01 9.96
N GLY A 119 13.45 -9.17 9.03
CA GLY A 119 12.68 -8.05 8.49
C GLY A 119 12.55 -6.84 9.45
N LYS A 120 13.17 -6.88 10.63
CA LYS A 120 13.03 -5.86 11.70
C LYS A 120 14.30 -5.05 11.91
N GLY A 121 14.71 -4.29 10.89
CA GLY A 121 15.92 -3.44 10.97
C GLY A 121 15.80 -2.24 11.92
N TYR A 122 14.58 -1.85 12.30
CA TYR A 122 14.36 -0.74 13.23
C TYR A 122 14.15 -1.24 14.67
N PRO A 123 14.71 -0.55 15.68
CA PRO A 123 14.50 -0.88 17.09
C PRO A 123 13.01 -0.91 17.49
N ASP A 124 12.66 -1.77 18.44
CA ASP A 124 11.30 -1.80 19.00
C ASP A 124 10.93 -0.42 19.60
N GLY A 125 9.67 0.00 19.41
CA GLY A 125 9.18 1.30 19.88
C GLY A 125 9.71 2.52 19.10
N SER A 126 10.58 2.33 18.11
CA SER A 126 11.10 3.44 17.30
C SER A 126 10.00 4.12 16.47
N LEU A 127 10.19 5.42 16.20
CA LEU A 127 9.24 6.22 15.44
C LEU A 127 8.88 5.61 14.07
N PRO A 128 9.81 5.06 13.25
CA PRO A 128 9.45 4.38 12.01
C PRO A 128 8.45 3.23 12.20
N ARG A 129 8.57 2.44 13.27
CA ARG A 129 7.65 1.33 13.55
C ARG A 129 6.28 1.81 14.00
N ILE A 130 6.22 2.85 14.81
CA ILE A 130 4.96 3.49 15.20
C ILE A 130 4.26 4.04 13.96
N LEU A 131 4.98 4.78 13.10
CA LEU A 131 4.41 5.34 11.88
C LEU A 131 3.97 4.26 10.89
N ALA A 132 4.70 3.14 10.78
CA ALA A 132 4.27 2.01 9.96
C ALA A 132 2.98 1.38 10.49
N ALA A 133 2.88 1.17 11.81
CA ALA A 133 1.67 0.66 12.44
C ALA A 133 0.47 1.58 12.20
N ILE A 134 0.66 2.91 12.31
CA ILE A 134 -0.39 3.89 12.05
C ILE A 134 -0.76 3.92 10.56
N GLY A 135 0.23 4.13 9.68
CA GLY A 135 0.03 4.28 8.24
C GLY A 135 -0.59 3.05 7.60
N SER A 136 -0.05 1.87 7.89
CA SER A 136 -0.58 0.61 7.39
C SER A 136 -1.84 0.16 8.12
N GLY A 137 -1.88 0.25 9.45
CA GLY A 137 -3.03 -0.21 10.23
C GLY A 137 -4.28 0.59 9.95
N VAL A 138 -4.23 1.90 10.19
CA VAL A 138 -5.38 2.80 9.94
C VAL A 138 -5.72 2.84 8.46
N GLY A 139 -4.70 2.92 7.59
CA GLY A 139 -4.90 2.93 6.15
C GLY A 139 -5.61 1.68 5.63
N SER A 140 -5.23 0.48 6.12
CA SER A 140 -5.87 -0.78 5.72
C SER A 140 -7.33 -0.84 6.16
N LEU A 141 -7.66 -0.37 7.37
CA LEU A 141 -9.05 -0.31 7.84
C LEU A 141 -9.90 0.59 6.94
N VAL A 142 -9.37 1.75 6.54
CA VAL A 142 -10.05 2.67 5.62
C VAL A 142 -10.24 2.04 4.24
N LEU A 143 -9.22 1.36 3.71
CA LEU A 143 -9.29 0.70 2.40
C LEU A 143 -10.29 -0.45 2.38
N ILE A 144 -10.18 -1.38 3.33
CA ILE A 144 -11.07 -2.54 3.42
C ILE A 144 -12.50 -2.07 3.69
N GLY A 145 -12.69 -1.20 4.69
CA GLY A 145 -14.00 -0.67 5.04
C GLY A 145 -14.64 0.11 3.89
N GLY A 146 -13.89 0.98 3.22
CA GLY A 146 -14.41 1.77 2.11
C GLY A 146 -14.70 0.95 0.85
N ALA A 147 -13.91 -0.08 0.56
CA ALA A 147 -14.17 -1.01 -0.54
C ALA A 147 -15.42 -1.87 -0.26
N LEU A 148 -15.55 -2.43 0.95
CA LEU A 148 -16.73 -3.19 1.36
C LEU A 148 -18.00 -2.33 1.38
N TRP A 149 -17.90 -1.10 1.89
CA TRP A 149 -19.00 -0.15 1.86
C TRP A 149 -19.44 0.16 0.43
N SER A 150 -18.48 0.43 -0.46
CA SER A 150 -18.75 0.67 -1.88
C SER A 150 -19.40 -0.55 -2.53
N ALA A 151 -18.91 -1.76 -2.23
CA ALA A 151 -19.49 -3.01 -2.73
C ALA A 151 -20.96 -3.15 -2.32
N TRP A 152 -21.27 -2.92 -1.04
CA TRP A 152 -22.63 -2.98 -0.52
C TRP A 152 -23.56 -1.92 -1.13
N VAL A 153 -23.09 -0.67 -1.26
CA VAL A 153 -23.87 0.41 -1.89
C VAL A 153 -24.20 0.05 -3.35
N PHE A 154 -23.24 -0.49 -4.11
CA PHE A 154 -23.48 -0.90 -5.49
C PHE A 154 -24.36 -2.15 -5.59
N PHE A 155 -24.22 -3.10 -4.66
CA PHE A 155 -25.06 -4.30 -4.61
C PHE A 155 -26.55 -3.95 -4.45
N ARG A 156 -26.86 -2.90 -3.66
CA ARG A 156 -28.23 -2.42 -3.47
C ARG A 156 -28.80 -1.64 -4.67
N ARG A 157 -27.99 -1.30 -5.68
CA ARG A 157 -28.44 -0.56 -6.87
C ARG A 157 -28.69 -1.52 -8.04
N ARG A 158 -29.84 -1.38 -8.71
CA ARG A 158 -30.14 -2.16 -9.93
C ARG A 158 -29.03 -1.96 -10.99
N ASN A 159 -28.65 -3.05 -11.65
CA ASN A 159 -27.65 -3.10 -12.72
C ASN A 159 -26.22 -2.65 -12.33
N GLN A 160 -25.87 -2.64 -11.04
CA GLN A 160 -24.50 -2.30 -10.58
C GLN A 160 -23.74 -3.49 -9.99
N GLY A 161 -24.23 -4.72 -10.19
CA GLY A 161 -23.63 -5.95 -9.65
C GLY A 161 -22.15 -6.15 -10.02
N ARG A 162 -21.76 -5.79 -11.25
CA ARG A 162 -20.35 -5.85 -11.69
C ARG A 162 -19.45 -4.92 -10.88
N ARG A 163 -19.91 -3.70 -10.57
CA ARG A 163 -19.15 -2.76 -9.71
C ARG A 163 -19.12 -3.22 -8.26
N ALA A 164 -20.19 -3.86 -7.78
CA ALA A 164 -20.20 -4.46 -6.45
C ALA A 164 -19.14 -5.57 -6.35
N LEU A 165 -19.10 -6.48 -7.31
CA LEU A 165 -18.10 -7.55 -7.39
C LEU A 165 -16.68 -7.01 -7.51
N ALA A 166 -16.45 -6.01 -8.37
CA ALA A 166 -15.15 -5.35 -8.50
C ALA A 166 -14.62 -4.80 -7.16
N ASN A 167 -15.47 -4.10 -6.40
CA ASN A 167 -15.10 -3.58 -5.09
C ASN A 167 -14.87 -4.70 -4.05
N ALA A 168 -15.65 -5.77 -4.09
CA ALA A 168 -15.44 -6.93 -3.22
C ALA A 168 -14.10 -7.62 -3.50
N ILE A 169 -13.74 -7.81 -4.78
CA ILE A 169 -12.44 -8.36 -5.18
C ILE A 169 -11.30 -7.45 -4.72
N ILE A 170 -11.42 -6.13 -4.88
CA ILE A 170 -10.43 -5.17 -4.36
C ILE A 170 -10.27 -5.31 -2.84
N ALA A 171 -11.38 -5.42 -2.09
CA ALA A 171 -11.34 -5.59 -0.63
C ALA A 171 -10.59 -6.88 -0.24
N VAL A 172 -10.84 -8.00 -0.94
CA VAL A 172 -10.11 -9.26 -0.74
C VAL A 172 -8.62 -9.08 -1.01
N GLY A 173 -8.25 -8.42 -2.11
CA GLY A 173 -6.85 -8.16 -2.44
C GLY A 173 -6.13 -7.33 -1.37
N VAL A 174 -6.77 -6.26 -0.86
CA VAL A 174 -6.23 -5.46 0.25
C VAL A 174 -6.07 -6.31 1.51
N PHE A 175 -7.06 -7.14 1.83
CA PHE A 175 -6.99 -8.03 3.00
C PHE A 175 -5.82 -9.02 2.91
N ILE A 176 -5.56 -9.60 1.73
CA ILE A 176 -4.42 -10.49 1.51
C ILE A 176 -3.09 -9.77 1.82
N VAL A 177 -2.92 -8.55 1.30
CA VAL A 177 -1.71 -7.74 1.58
C VAL A 177 -1.59 -7.42 3.07
N ALA A 178 -2.68 -6.98 3.71
CA ALA A 178 -2.69 -6.60 5.13
C ALA A 178 -2.38 -7.80 6.05
N ALA A 179 -2.90 -8.99 5.73
CA ALA A 179 -2.59 -10.23 6.44
C ALA A 179 -1.09 -10.57 6.32
N GLY A 180 -0.53 -10.46 5.12
CA GLY A 180 0.89 -10.61 4.86
C GLY A 180 1.78 -9.68 5.68
N GLY A 181 1.41 -8.39 5.74
CA GLY A 181 2.11 -7.40 6.56
C GLY A 181 2.09 -7.75 8.06
N THR A 182 0.95 -8.24 8.55
CA THR A 182 0.83 -8.69 9.95
C THR A 182 1.74 -9.87 10.26
N VAL A 183 1.79 -10.84 9.35
CA VAL A 183 2.67 -12.02 9.47
C VAL A 183 4.14 -11.65 9.34
N ALA A 184 4.50 -10.62 8.57
CA ALA A 184 5.88 -10.14 8.51
C ALA A 184 6.40 -9.68 9.90
N PHE A 185 5.52 -9.18 10.78
CA PHE A 185 5.91 -8.83 12.16
C PHE A 185 6.18 -10.04 13.06
N THR A 186 5.82 -11.27 12.66
CA THR A 186 6.15 -12.50 13.41
C THR A 186 7.52 -13.07 13.04
N GLY A 187 8.19 -12.53 12.01
CA GLY A 187 9.52 -12.99 11.55
C GLY A 187 9.49 -14.10 10.50
N ALA A 188 8.31 -14.49 10.00
CA ALA A 188 8.19 -15.47 8.94
C ALA A 188 8.60 -14.88 7.58
N SER A 189 9.75 -15.31 7.05
CA SER A 189 10.25 -14.87 5.75
C SER A 189 9.49 -15.49 4.58
N GLY A 190 9.37 -14.78 3.46
CA GLY A 190 8.74 -15.26 2.21
C GLY A 190 7.21 -15.08 2.11
N ILE A 191 6.46 -15.16 3.22
CA ILE A 191 4.99 -15.02 3.20
C ILE A 191 4.58 -13.63 2.68
N LEU A 192 5.26 -12.57 3.14
CA LEU A 192 4.98 -11.19 2.74
C LEU A 192 5.07 -11.00 1.22
N GLU A 193 6.06 -11.59 0.57
CA GLU A 193 6.27 -11.44 -0.87
C GLU A 193 5.13 -12.08 -1.66
N LEU A 194 4.73 -13.28 -1.25
CA LEU A 194 3.64 -14.03 -1.86
C LEU A 194 2.31 -13.30 -1.69
N THR A 195 2.00 -12.83 -0.48
CA THR A 195 0.78 -12.07 -0.21
C THR A 195 0.76 -10.73 -0.95
N ASN A 196 1.91 -10.06 -1.09
CA ASN A 196 1.99 -8.82 -1.86
C ASN A 196 1.67 -9.06 -3.34
N LEU A 197 2.25 -10.10 -3.94
CA LEU A 197 1.99 -10.47 -5.33
C LEU A 197 0.52 -10.85 -5.54
N LEU A 198 -0.01 -11.75 -4.71
CA LEU A 198 -1.39 -12.21 -4.82
C LEU A 198 -2.36 -11.06 -4.59
N GLY A 199 -2.16 -10.29 -3.52
CA GLY A 199 -3.03 -9.19 -3.16
C GLY A 199 -3.08 -8.11 -4.22
N VAL A 200 -1.92 -7.64 -4.72
CA VAL A 200 -1.89 -6.61 -5.79
C VAL A 200 -2.50 -7.13 -7.09
N SER A 201 -2.29 -8.40 -7.43
CA SER A 201 -2.87 -9.01 -8.63
C SER A 201 -4.39 -9.08 -8.52
N VAL A 202 -4.91 -9.52 -7.37
CA VAL A 202 -6.36 -9.56 -7.09
C VAL A 202 -6.97 -8.15 -7.13
N MET A 203 -6.31 -7.16 -6.51
CA MET A 203 -6.76 -5.76 -6.60
C MET A 203 -6.81 -5.26 -8.05
N PHE A 204 -5.81 -5.60 -8.85
CA PHE A 204 -5.75 -5.17 -10.25
C PHE A 204 -6.85 -5.81 -11.09
N VAL A 205 -7.13 -7.10 -10.90
CA VAL A 205 -8.28 -7.79 -11.53
C VAL A 205 -9.59 -7.10 -11.14
N GLY A 206 -9.78 -6.79 -9.86
CA GLY A 206 -10.96 -6.06 -9.39
C GLY A 206 -11.10 -4.68 -10.06
N PHE A 207 -9.99 -3.96 -10.23
CA PHE A 207 -9.98 -2.67 -10.93
C PHE A 207 -10.34 -2.78 -12.41
N LEU A 208 -9.83 -3.80 -13.13
CA LEU A 208 -10.15 -4.02 -14.55
C LEU A 208 -11.62 -4.43 -14.77
N LEU A 209 -12.27 -4.97 -13.75
CA LEU A 209 -13.69 -5.33 -13.80
C LEU A 209 -14.64 -4.14 -13.62
N ALA A 210 -14.21 -3.02 -13.04
CA ALA A 210 -15.06 -1.88 -12.68
C ALA A 210 -15.46 -0.97 -13.87
#